data_AF-A0A1V4LZW3-F1
#
_entry.id   AF-A0A1V4LZW3-F1
#
_cell.length_a   1.000
_cell.length_b   1.000
_cell.length_c   1.000
_cell.angle_alpha   90.00
_cell.angle_beta   90.00
_cell.angle_gamma   90.00
#
_symmetry.space_group_name_H-M   'P 1'
#
loop_
_entity.id
_entity.type
_entity.pdbx_description
1 polymer ?
#
loop_
_entity_poly.entity_id
_entity_poly.type
_entity_poly.pdbx_seq_one_letter_code
_entity_poly.pdbx_strand_id
1 'polypeptide(L)'
;MQIKEKLLAVLVLSGIVALSGCTQLPEQDVPTDPQIEAYEEYLQMLNDGLETTAIEQTLTQLLDELDPRYHEPMIFAYEAHLKSFLELPEDRLKIALIDYSHINQFDRYLSDEHQSFFSLLENEYRTMDLNAPGYVTTIPNLLEKAQDVEKHLLAFPQGNTTGRAYELYARYLYKALLGNGIFTELMAADSAQINDEIARSYSGFIEDYPASHTASLVGLYLEILDGSQGDLTSKPVQDFYFNFYTYLRSFLWDNRPPQNPIAPIR
;
A
#
# COMPACT_ATOMS: atom_id res chain seq x y z
N MET A 1 25.14 12.04 0.58
CA MET A 1 25.54 12.32 1.98
C MET A 1 24.47 13.05 2.80
N GLN A 2 23.46 13.71 2.21
CA GLN A 2 22.40 14.45 2.94
C GLN A 2 21.10 13.66 3.24
N ILE A 3 21.01 12.36 2.89
CA ILE A 3 19.81 11.54 3.13
C ILE A 3 19.90 10.80 4.47
N LYS A 4 21.12 10.54 4.99
CA LYS A 4 21.35 9.81 6.24
C LYS A 4 20.85 10.54 7.50
N GLU A 5 20.75 11.87 7.48
CA GLU A 5 20.35 12.65 8.67
C GLU A 5 18.82 12.81 8.84
N LYS A 6 18.03 12.59 7.79
CA LYS A 6 16.58 12.84 7.85
C LYS A 6 15.75 11.67 8.38
N LEU A 7 16.24 10.43 8.27
CA LEU A 7 15.52 9.25 8.78
C LEU A 7 15.69 9.07 10.29
N LEU A 8 16.85 9.44 10.85
CA LEU A 8 17.11 9.33 12.28
C LEU A 8 16.33 10.37 13.11
N ALA A 9 15.99 11.52 12.52
CA ALA A 9 15.35 12.63 13.23
C ALA A 9 13.83 12.48 13.43
N VAL A 10 13.15 11.58 12.70
CA VAL A 10 11.67 11.49 12.73
C VAL A 10 11.16 10.46 13.74
N LEU A 11 11.95 9.45 14.11
CA LEU A 11 11.51 8.39 15.04
C LEU A 11 11.81 8.67 16.52
N VAL A 12 12.63 9.67 16.85
CA VAL A 12 12.99 10.01 18.25
C VAL A 12 12.12 11.14 18.84
N LEU A 13 11.30 11.83 18.03
CA LEU A 13 10.79 13.16 18.38
C LEU A 13 9.32 13.25 18.82
N SER A 14 8.65 12.14 19.15
CA SER A 14 7.28 12.16 19.71
C SER A 14 7.19 11.80 21.20
N GLY A 15 8.31 11.80 21.94
CA GLY A 15 8.35 11.32 23.31
C GLY A 15 8.89 12.25 24.41
N ILE A 16 9.49 13.41 24.12
CA ILE A 16 10.03 14.29 25.19
C ILE A 16 9.86 15.76 24.81
N VAL A 17 8.75 16.36 25.26
CA VAL A 17 8.62 17.82 25.39
C VAL A 17 8.46 18.13 26.88
N ALA A 18 9.56 18.54 27.52
CA ALA A 18 9.54 19.41 28.69
C ALA A 18 10.91 20.05 28.98
N LEU A 19 10.93 21.38 28.85
CA LEU A 19 11.67 22.36 29.68
C LEU A 19 13.18 22.62 29.47
N SER A 20 13.43 23.77 28.86
CA SER A 20 14.15 24.93 29.44
C SER A 20 15.57 24.79 30.01
N GLY A 21 16.49 25.59 29.44
CA GLY A 21 17.55 26.25 30.21
C GLY A 21 18.96 25.74 29.97
N CYS A 22 19.81 26.60 29.37
CA CYS A 22 21.24 26.37 29.24
C CYS A 22 21.91 26.27 30.61
N THR A 23 22.15 25.06 31.08
CA THR A 23 23.23 24.69 31.98
C THR A 23 23.80 23.38 31.45
N GLN A 24 25.08 23.35 31.09
CA GLN A 24 25.82 22.10 30.87
C GLN A 24 25.83 21.35 32.20
N LEU A 25 24.85 20.47 32.37
CA LEU A 25 24.88 19.44 33.40
C LEU A 25 26.00 18.45 33.05
N PRO A 26 26.68 17.87 34.06
CA PRO A 26 27.64 16.82 33.81
C PRO A 26 26.95 15.70 33.04
N GLU A 27 27.64 15.18 32.02
CA GLU A 27 27.26 13.99 31.25
C GLU A 27 27.16 12.83 32.25
N GLN A 28 25.96 12.65 32.81
CA GLN A 28 25.63 11.45 33.57
C GLN A 28 25.35 10.38 32.52
N ASP A 29 26.17 9.33 32.50
CA ASP A 29 25.82 8.06 31.84
C ASP A 29 24.46 7.62 32.38
N VAL A 30 23.41 7.96 31.65
CA VAL A 30 22.09 7.37 31.85
C VAL A 30 22.26 5.92 31.45
N PRO A 31 22.01 4.94 32.34
CA PRO A 31 22.08 3.54 31.95
C PRO A 31 21.15 3.32 30.76
N THR A 32 21.73 3.04 29.60
CA THR A 32 20.96 2.73 28.40
C THR A 32 20.22 1.44 28.67
N ASP A 33 18.91 1.44 28.45
CA ASP A 33 18.09 0.22 28.52
C ASP A 33 18.71 -0.80 27.54
N PRO A 34 19.15 -1.99 28.00
CA PRO A 34 19.80 -2.97 27.13
C PRO A 34 18.95 -3.36 25.92
N GLN A 35 17.62 -3.21 26.00
CA GLN A 35 16.73 -3.43 24.86
C GLN A 35 16.86 -2.35 23.79
N ILE A 36 17.10 -1.10 24.19
CA ILE A 36 17.35 0.01 23.26
C ILE A 36 18.70 -0.19 22.57
N GLU A 37 19.74 -0.55 23.32
CA GLU A 37 21.07 -0.82 22.76
C GLU A 37 21.01 -1.94 21.71
N ALA A 38 20.37 -3.08 22.03
CA ALA A 38 20.20 -4.18 21.09
C ALA A 38 19.39 -3.79 19.84
N TYR A 39 18.35 -2.95 19.99
CA TYR A 39 17.59 -2.42 18.85
C TYR A 39 18.43 -1.49 17.96
N GLU A 40 19.24 -0.61 18.56
CA GLU A 40 20.12 0.31 17.83
C GLU A 40 21.24 -0.43 17.09
N GLU A 41 21.84 -1.46 17.71
CA GLU A 41 22.82 -2.34 17.07
C GLU A 41 22.22 -3.02 15.84
N TYR A 42 20.99 -3.54 15.95
CA TYR A 42 20.27 -4.12 14.82
C TYR A 42 20.03 -3.11 13.68
N LEU A 43 19.62 -1.89 13.99
CA LEU A 43 19.47 -0.85 12.96
C LEU A 43 20.81 -0.50 12.29
N GLN A 44 21.91 -0.51 13.04
CA GLN A 44 23.24 -0.31 12.49
C GLN A 44 23.62 -1.45 11.54
N MET A 45 23.31 -2.70 11.88
CA MET A 45 23.53 -3.86 11.01
C MET A 45 22.81 -3.74 9.66
N LEU A 46 21.56 -3.26 9.65
CA LEU A 46 20.82 -3.01 8.40
C LEU A 46 21.50 -1.93 7.55
N ASN A 47 22.05 -0.89 8.19
CA ASN A 47 22.74 0.22 7.53
C ASN A 47 24.11 -0.17 6.96
N ASP A 48 24.79 -1.12 7.60
CA ASP A 48 26.09 -1.63 7.16
C ASP A 48 25.96 -2.56 5.95
N GLY A 49 24.73 -2.93 5.56
CA GLY A 49 24.48 -3.71 4.35
C GLY A 49 24.96 -5.16 4.49
N LEU A 50 24.85 -5.74 5.69
CA LEU A 50 25.20 -7.12 5.93
C LEU A 50 24.36 -8.08 5.06
N GLU A 51 24.87 -9.30 4.87
CA GLU A 51 24.18 -10.34 4.14
C GLU A 51 22.83 -10.68 4.80
N THR A 52 21.79 -10.85 3.98
CA THR A 52 20.40 -11.15 4.39
C THR A 52 20.31 -12.23 5.46
N THR A 53 21.00 -13.37 5.28
CA THR A 53 20.96 -14.48 6.25
C THR A 53 21.49 -14.10 7.64
N ALA A 54 22.51 -13.24 7.71
CA ALA A 54 23.04 -12.79 9.00
C ALA A 54 22.05 -11.87 9.72
N ILE A 55 21.41 -10.97 8.97
CA ILE A 55 20.35 -10.08 9.49
C ILE A 55 19.17 -10.90 10.01
N GLU A 56 18.71 -11.91 9.27
CA GLU A 56 17.58 -12.76 9.66
C GLU A 56 17.86 -13.58 10.93
N GLN A 57 19.09 -14.10 11.08
CA GLN A 57 19.50 -14.82 12.28
C GLN A 57 19.48 -13.91 13.51
N THR A 58 20.05 -12.71 13.39
CA THR A 58 20.04 -11.73 14.47
C THR A 58 18.63 -11.25 14.78
N LEU A 59 17.82 -10.95 13.77
CA LEU A 59 16.43 -10.55 13.96
C LEU A 59 15.65 -11.64 14.72
N THR A 60 15.80 -12.92 14.33
CA THR A 60 15.15 -14.05 15.03
C THR A 60 15.52 -14.07 16.51
N GLN A 61 16.82 -13.96 16.83
CA GLN A 61 17.29 -13.96 18.21
C GLN A 61 16.69 -12.79 19.00
N LEU A 62 16.72 -11.59 18.44
CA LEU A 62 16.21 -10.40 19.10
C LEU A 62 14.69 -10.42 19.29
N LEU A 63 13.93 -10.98 18.34
CA LEU A 63 12.48 -11.16 18.49
C LEU A 63 12.12 -12.14 19.62
N ASP A 64 12.98 -13.13 19.92
CA ASP A 64 12.79 -14.03 21.06
C ASP A 64 13.18 -13.40 22.41
N GLU A 65 14.09 -12.43 22.42
CA GLU A 65 14.67 -11.84 23.64
C GLU A 65 14.06 -10.49 24.05
N LEU A 66 13.69 -9.65 23.08
CA LEU A 66 13.21 -8.28 23.30
C LEU A 66 11.71 -8.23 23.61
N ASP A 67 11.31 -7.14 24.27
CA ASP A 67 9.91 -6.85 24.53
C ASP A 67 9.10 -6.79 23.21
N PRO A 68 7.89 -7.37 23.16
CA PRO A 68 7.04 -7.37 21.97
C PRO A 68 6.81 -6.01 21.31
N ARG A 69 6.93 -4.90 22.06
CA ARG A 69 6.83 -3.54 21.50
C ARG A 69 7.87 -3.24 20.42
N TYR A 70 8.98 -3.98 20.37
CA TYR A 70 10.05 -3.81 19.38
C TYR A 70 9.89 -4.69 18.15
N HIS A 71 9.04 -5.73 18.21
CA HIS A 71 9.00 -6.77 17.18
C HIS A 71 8.63 -6.21 15.81
N GLU A 72 7.49 -5.53 15.72
CA GLU A 72 7.01 -4.98 14.45
C GLU A 72 7.93 -3.87 13.90
N PRO A 73 8.37 -2.88 14.69
CA PRO A 73 9.36 -1.90 14.21
C PRO A 73 10.62 -2.54 13.59
N MET A 74 11.12 -3.61 14.18
CA MET A 74 12.30 -4.32 13.66
C MET A 74 12.02 -5.05 12.35
N ILE A 75 10.87 -5.71 12.24
CA ILE A 75 10.45 -6.39 11.01
C ILE A 75 10.19 -5.37 9.88
N PHE A 76 9.62 -4.20 10.19
CA PHE A 76 9.46 -3.12 9.22
C PHE A 76 10.79 -2.51 8.78
N ALA A 77 11.75 -2.34 9.69
CA ALA A 77 13.08 -1.90 9.34
C ALA A 77 13.76 -2.90 8.40
N TYR A 78 13.55 -4.20 8.62
CA TYR A 78 14.03 -5.25 7.72
C TYR A 78 13.39 -5.17 6.34
N GLU A 79 12.07 -4.98 6.26
CA GLU A 79 11.35 -4.80 5.00
C GLU A 79 11.88 -3.59 4.21
N ALA A 80 12.15 -2.48 4.90
CA ALA A 80 12.75 -1.29 4.30
C ALA A 80 14.18 -1.56 3.80
N HIS A 81 14.95 -2.36 4.52
CA HIS A 81 16.28 -2.80 4.10
C HIS A 81 16.20 -3.66 2.82
N LEU A 82 15.30 -4.66 2.75
CA LEU A 82 15.08 -5.46 1.54
C LEU A 82 14.70 -4.60 0.33
N LYS A 83 13.88 -3.56 0.55
CA LYS A 83 13.51 -2.58 -0.49
C LYS A 83 14.69 -1.77 -1.01
N SER A 84 15.65 -1.43 -0.16
CA SER A 84 16.75 -0.53 -0.51
C SER A 84 17.65 -1.08 -1.63
N PHE A 85 17.72 -2.41 -1.79
CA PHE A 85 18.46 -3.06 -2.88
C PHE A 85 17.76 -2.99 -4.25
N LEU A 86 16.52 -2.48 -4.29
CA LEU A 86 15.72 -2.39 -5.51
C LEU A 86 15.78 -0.99 -6.17
N GLU A 87 16.59 -0.06 -5.64
CA GLU A 87 16.66 1.33 -6.09
C GLU A 87 17.34 1.50 -7.46
N LEU A 88 16.57 1.37 -8.55
CA LEU A 88 16.74 2.22 -9.72
C LEU A 88 15.88 3.50 -9.55
N PRO A 89 16.41 4.71 -9.81
CA PRO A 89 15.75 5.99 -9.50
C PRO A 89 14.36 6.22 -10.13
N GLU A 90 14.00 5.44 -11.14
CA GLU A 90 12.75 5.61 -11.91
C GLU A 90 11.62 4.69 -11.40
N ASP A 91 11.91 3.79 -10.46
CA ASP A 91 11.09 2.59 -10.16
C ASP A 91 10.56 2.52 -8.72
N ARG A 92 10.14 3.66 -8.15
CA ARG A 92 9.56 3.74 -6.79
C ARG A 92 8.28 2.90 -6.56
N LEU A 93 7.80 2.16 -7.57
CA LEU A 93 6.52 1.45 -7.60
C LEU A 93 6.65 -0.08 -7.54
N LYS A 94 7.85 -0.61 -7.31
CA LYS A 94 8.16 -2.05 -7.38
C LYS A 94 7.93 -2.82 -6.08
N ILE A 95 6.70 -2.76 -5.55
CA ILE A 95 6.25 -3.60 -4.42
C ILE A 95 6.38 -5.09 -4.76
N ALA A 96 6.14 -5.47 -6.02
CA ALA A 96 6.18 -6.84 -6.52
C ALA A 96 7.60 -7.44 -6.71
N LEU A 97 8.66 -6.76 -6.28
CA LEU A 97 10.04 -7.23 -6.43
C LEU A 97 10.67 -7.76 -5.14
N ILE A 98 10.03 -7.56 -4.00
CA ILE A 98 10.53 -8.04 -2.71
C ILE A 98 9.95 -9.43 -2.50
N ASP A 99 10.81 -10.42 -2.28
CA ASP A 99 10.38 -11.73 -1.84
C ASP A 99 9.96 -11.65 -0.37
N TYR A 100 8.65 -11.48 -0.14
CA TYR A 100 8.09 -11.38 1.21
C TYR A 100 8.15 -12.69 2.00
N SER A 101 8.61 -13.80 1.43
CA SER A 101 8.89 -15.01 2.22
C SER A 101 9.96 -14.77 3.29
N HIS A 102 10.88 -13.83 3.05
CA HIS A 102 11.86 -13.35 4.03
C HIS A 102 11.22 -12.64 5.23
N ILE A 103 10.02 -12.08 5.07
CA ILE A 103 9.27 -11.40 6.15
C ILE A 103 8.32 -12.39 6.83
N ASN A 104 7.61 -13.21 6.07
CA ASN A 104 6.53 -14.07 6.59
C ASN A 104 7.04 -15.18 7.53
N GLN A 105 8.33 -15.49 7.52
CA GLN A 105 8.93 -16.35 8.56
C GLN A 105 8.78 -15.77 9.99
N PHE A 106 8.51 -14.47 10.11
CA PHE A 106 8.31 -13.77 11.38
C PHE A 106 6.83 -13.57 11.74
N ASP A 107 5.89 -14.21 11.04
CA ASP A 107 4.44 -14.04 11.24
C ASP A 107 4.00 -14.16 12.71
N ARG A 108 4.61 -15.05 13.48
CA ARG A 108 4.28 -15.27 14.90
C ARG A 108 4.52 -14.06 15.80
N TYR A 109 5.31 -13.08 15.35
CA TYR A 109 5.64 -11.86 16.11
C TYR A 109 4.86 -10.64 15.63
N LEU A 110 4.07 -10.79 14.57
CA LEU A 110 3.27 -9.72 14.00
C LEU A 110 1.85 -9.76 14.57
N SER A 111 1.25 -8.58 14.74
CA SER A 111 -0.20 -8.47 14.96
C SER A 111 -0.99 -8.94 13.73
N ASP A 112 -2.26 -9.26 13.94
CA ASP A 112 -3.19 -9.64 12.88
C ASP A 112 -3.23 -8.62 11.72
N GLU A 113 -3.12 -7.34 12.04
CA GLU A 113 -3.04 -6.25 11.06
C GLU A 113 -1.84 -6.44 10.14
N HIS A 114 -0.64 -6.57 10.71
CA HIS A 114 0.59 -6.68 9.94
C HIS A 114 0.69 -8.02 9.19
N GLN A 115 0.24 -9.12 9.78
CA GLN A 115 0.14 -10.41 9.07
C GLN A 115 -0.77 -10.29 7.85
N SER A 116 -1.94 -9.68 8.01
CA SER A 116 -2.88 -9.43 6.92
C SER A 116 -2.25 -8.55 5.84
N PHE A 117 -1.53 -7.50 6.22
CA PHE A 117 -0.88 -6.61 5.27
C PHE A 117 0.27 -7.29 4.50
N PHE A 118 1.18 -7.99 5.17
CA PHE A 118 2.27 -8.69 4.49
C PHE A 118 1.77 -9.84 3.61
N SER A 119 0.66 -10.49 3.97
CA SER A 119 -0.01 -11.46 3.10
C SER A 119 -0.46 -10.85 1.77
N LEU A 120 -0.99 -9.61 1.79
CA LEU A 120 -1.32 -8.89 0.55
C LEU A 120 -0.07 -8.64 -0.31
N LEU A 121 1.03 -8.23 0.31
CA LEU A 121 2.29 -7.95 -0.39
C LEU A 121 2.96 -9.21 -0.94
N GLU A 122 2.90 -10.31 -0.21
CA GLU A 122 3.38 -11.61 -0.69
C GLU A 122 2.57 -12.08 -1.89
N ASN A 123 1.24 -11.93 -1.85
CA ASN A 123 0.41 -12.28 -3.00
C ASN A 123 0.82 -11.46 -4.25
N GLU A 124 1.20 -10.19 -4.07
CA GLU A 124 1.73 -9.39 -5.18
C GLU A 124 3.08 -9.86 -5.72
N TYR A 125 3.96 -10.30 -4.85
CA TYR A 125 5.23 -10.90 -5.28
C TYR A 125 4.98 -12.19 -6.07
N ARG A 126 4.14 -13.08 -5.54
CA ARG A 126 3.86 -14.40 -6.16
C ARG A 126 3.09 -14.29 -7.48
N THR A 127 2.24 -13.28 -7.62
CA THR A 127 1.45 -13.04 -8.84
C THR A 127 2.14 -12.09 -9.82
N MET A 128 3.31 -11.53 -9.47
CA MET A 128 4.25 -10.75 -10.29
C MET A 128 3.60 -9.95 -11.44
N ASP A 129 2.68 -9.04 -11.09
CA ASP A 129 1.71 -8.52 -12.07
C ASP A 129 1.88 -7.03 -12.39
N LEU A 130 2.31 -6.22 -11.41
CA LEU A 130 2.24 -4.76 -11.58
C LEU A 130 3.46 -4.11 -12.27
N ASN A 131 4.60 -4.80 -12.32
CA ASN A 131 5.88 -4.19 -12.72
C ASN A 131 6.81 -5.09 -13.56
N ALA A 132 6.37 -6.29 -13.97
CA ALA A 132 7.15 -7.17 -14.82
C ALA A 132 6.82 -6.92 -16.30
N PRO A 133 7.78 -6.51 -17.16
CA PRO A 133 7.52 -6.38 -18.59
C PRO A 133 7.21 -7.76 -19.18
N GLY A 134 5.95 -8.00 -19.53
CA GLY A 134 5.49 -9.22 -20.19
C GLY A 134 4.33 -9.97 -19.51
N TYR A 135 3.94 -9.60 -18.28
CA TYR A 135 2.71 -10.11 -17.67
C TYR A 135 1.60 -9.06 -17.79
N VAL A 136 0.50 -9.44 -18.44
CA VAL A 136 -0.69 -8.60 -18.60
C VAL A 136 -1.66 -8.98 -17.48
N THR A 137 -1.71 -8.17 -16.42
CA THR A 137 -2.76 -8.34 -15.40
C THR A 137 -4.12 -8.08 -16.03
N THR A 138 -5.04 -9.02 -15.90
CA THR A 138 -6.41 -8.83 -16.39
C THR A 138 -7.18 -7.91 -15.44
N ILE A 139 -8.18 -7.20 -15.99
CA ILE A 139 -9.08 -6.36 -15.20
C ILE A 139 -9.75 -7.13 -14.04
N PRO A 140 -10.28 -8.36 -14.24
CA PRO A 140 -10.81 -9.16 -13.14
C PRO A 140 -9.83 -9.37 -11.98
N ASN A 141 -8.56 -9.71 -12.27
CA ASN A 141 -7.55 -9.93 -11.25
C ASN A 141 -7.24 -8.63 -10.47
N LEU A 142 -7.17 -7.47 -11.16
CA LEU A 142 -7.02 -6.18 -10.47
C LEU A 142 -8.18 -5.89 -9.52
N LEU A 143 -9.41 -6.23 -9.90
CA LEU A 143 -10.58 -6.02 -9.05
C LEU A 143 -10.63 -6.99 -7.86
N GLU A 144 -10.25 -8.25 -8.06
CA GLU A 144 -10.09 -9.23 -6.96
C GLU A 144 -9.02 -8.78 -5.96
N LYS A 145 -7.87 -8.30 -6.45
CA LYS A 145 -6.83 -7.72 -5.60
C LYS A 145 -7.32 -6.50 -4.83
N ALA A 146 -8.05 -5.60 -5.48
CA ALA A 146 -8.68 -4.47 -4.81
C ALA A 146 -9.62 -4.95 -3.69
N GLN A 147 -10.42 -5.98 -3.96
CA GLN A 147 -11.34 -6.56 -2.98
C GLN A 147 -10.63 -7.18 -1.77
N ASP A 148 -9.46 -7.79 -1.98
CA ASP A 148 -8.66 -8.31 -0.86
C ASP A 148 -8.07 -7.19 0.00
N VAL A 149 -7.62 -6.10 -0.62
CA VAL A 149 -7.17 -4.92 0.13
C VAL A 149 -8.32 -4.23 0.85
N GLU A 150 -9.52 -4.17 0.26
CA GLU A 150 -10.72 -3.65 0.91
C GLU A 150 -11.00 -4.38 2.23
N LYS A 151 -10.95 -5.73 2.24
CA LYS A 151 -11.14 -6.52 3.48
C LYS A 151 -10.16 -6.11 4.58
N HIS A 152 -8.89 -5.90 4.22
CA HIS A 152 -7.88 -5.43 5.16
C HIS A 152 -8.21 -4.03 5.70
N LEU A 153 -8.54 -3.08 4.81
CA LEU A 153 -8.89 -1.71 5.18
C LEU A 153 -10.11 -1.68 6.12
N LEU A 154 -11.13 -2.49 5.86
CA LEU A 154 -12.32 -2.55 6.70
C LEU A 154 -12.06 -3.23 8.06
N ALA A 155 -11.15 -4.20 8.11
CA ALA A 155 -10.75 -4.85 9.36
C ALA A 155 -9.89 -3.94 10.25
N PHE A 156 -9.04 -3.10 9.63
CA PHE A 156 -8.08 -2.24 10.32
C PHE A 156 -8.18 -0.77 9.88
N PRO A 157 -9.33 -0.09 10.08
CA PRO A 157 -9.58 1.25 9.51
C PRO A 157 -8.74 2.38 10.12
N GLN A 158 -8.06 2.12 11.24
CA GLN A 158 -7.16 3.05 11.92
C GLN A 158 -5.80 2.41 12.19
N GLY A 159 -5.49 1.32 11.47
CA GLY A 159 -4.23 0.60 11.60
C GLY A 159 -3.04 1.41 11.08
N ASN A 160 -1.84 1.06 11.54
CA ASN A 160 -0.56 1.57 11.07
C ASN A 160 -0.31 1.30 9.57
N THR A 161 -0.92 0.25 9.01
CA THR A 161 -0.80 -0.14 7.59
C THR A 161 -1.82 0.57 6.69
N THR A 162 -2.85 1.20 7.26
CA THR A 162 -4.00 1.77 6.53
C THR A 162 -3.58 2.66 5.36
N GLY A 163 -2.60 3.54 5.57
CA GLY A 163 -2.13 4.45 4.53
C GLY A 163 -1.54 3.71 3.32
N ARG A 164 -0.67 2.73 3.59
CA ARG A 164 -0.02 1.92 2.54
C ARG A 164 -1.02 0.98 1.85
N ALA A 165 -1.94 0.40 2.60
CA ALA A 165 -3.01 -0.43 2.05
C ALA A 165 -3.96 0.40 1.18
N TYR A 166 -4.30 1.62 1.58
CA TYR A 166 -5.15 2.50 0.78
C TYR A 166 -4.49 2.89 -0.56
N GLU A 167 -3.18 3.13 -0.57
CA GLU A 167 -2.43 3.36 -1.82
C GLU A 167 -2.48 2.15 -2.76
N LEU A 168 -2.34 0.93 -2.22
CA LEU A 168 -2.49 -0.31 -2.99
C LEU A 168 -3.90 -0.44 -3.58
N TYR A 169 -4.92 -0.24 -2.74
CA TYR A 169 -6.32 -0.30 -3.14
C TYR A 169 -6.63 0.68 -4.28
N ALA A 170 -6.22 1.94 -4.11
CA ALA A 170 -6.37 2.97 -5.13
C ALA A 170 -5.65 2.61 -6.43
N ARG A 171 -4.44 2.04 -6.34
CA ARG A 171 -3.66 1.64 -7.51
C ARG A 171 -4.34 0.53 -8.30
N TYR A 172 -4.86 -0.51 -7.65
CA TYR A 172 -5.56 -1.59 -8.33
C TYR A 172 -6.81 -1.09 -9.04
N LEU A 173 -7.64 -0.32 -8.35
CA LEU A 173 -8.87 0.22 -8.92
C LEU A 173 -8.60 1.20 -10.05
N TYR A 174 -7.62 2.10 -9.88
CA TYR A 174 -7.24 3.02 -10.93
C TYR A 174 -6.76 2.27 -12.17
N LYS A 175 -5.90 1.25 -12.01
CA LYS A 175 -5.47 0.41 -13.13
C LYS A 175 -6.61 -0.37 -13.76
N ALA A 176 -7.49 -0.98 -12.97
CA ALA A 176 -8.63 -1.74 -13.47
C ALA A 176 -9.52 -0.85 -14.36
N LEU A 177 -9.83 0.36 -13.87
CA LEU A 177 -10.74 1.30 -14.51
C LEU A 177 -10.11 2.14 -15.62
N LEU A 178 -8.78 2.10 -15.82
CA LEU A 178 -8.05 2.80 -16.91
C LEU A 178 -7.35 1.85 -17.89
N GLY A 179 -7.66 0.56 -17.86
CA GLY A 179 -7.04 -0.41 -18.77
C GLY A 179 -5.55 -0.58 -18.49
N ASN A 180 -5.21 -0.86 -17.23
CA ASN A 180 -3.85 -1.06 -16.74
C ASN A 180 -2.88 0.12 -16.98
N GLY A 181 -3.41 1.33 -17.16
CA GLY A 181 -2.62 2.55 -17.46
C GLY A 181 -2.47 2.82 -18.97
N ILE A 182 -3.04 1.98 -19.81
CA ILE A 182 -3.14 2.18 -21.26
C ILE A 182 -4.62 2.31 -21.60
N PHE A 183 -5.12 3.54 -21.56
CA PHE A 183 -6.54 3.85 -21.77
C PHE A 183 -7.12 3.26 -23.07
N THR A 184 -6.31 3.12 -24.12
CA THR A 184 -6.71 2.48 -25.38
C THR A 184 -7.03 0.99 -25.25
N GLU A 185 -6.56 0.30 -24.21
CA GLU A 185 -6.93 -1.09 -23.94
C GLU A 185 -8.39 -1.23 -23.49
N LEU A 186 -8.99 -0.16 -22.97
CA LEU A 186 -10.42 -0.13 -22.65
C LEU A 186 -11.31 -0.02 -23.87
N MET A 187 -10.76 0.43 -24.99
CA MET A 187 -11.51 0.89 -26.14
C MET A 187 -11.80 -0.27 -27.11
N ALA A 188 -12.95 -0.23 -27.78
CA ALA A 188 -13.17 -1.06 -28.96
C ALA A 188 -12.24 -0.60 -30.11
N ALA A 189 -11.86 -1.53 -30.99
CA ALA A 189 -10.74 -1.39 -31.93
C ALA A 189 -10.72 -0.11 -32.80
N ASP A 190 -11.87 0.53 -33.02
CA ASP A 190 -12.02 1.72 -33.87
C ASP A 190 -12.97 2.78 -33.28
N SER A 191 -13.14 2.84 -31.95
CA SER A 191 -14.07 3.82 -31.36
C SER A 191 -13.65 4.28 -29.97
N ALA A 192 -14.19 5.43 -29.55
CA ALA A 192 -14.11 5.94 -28.17
C ALA A 192 -14.89 5.10 -27.15
N GLN A 193 -15.50 4.00 -27.59
CA GLN A 193 -16.42 3.21 -26.79
C GLN A 193 -15.70 2.18 -25.95
N ILE A 194 -16.20 1.93 -24.75
CA ILE A 194 -15.75 0.80 -23.96
C ILE A 194 -15.96 -0.52 -24.71
N ASN A 195 -14.99 -1.43 -24.59
CA ASN A 195 -15.08 -2.78 -25.08
C ASN A 195 -16.10 -3.60 -24.26
N ASP A 196 -17.05 -4.28 -24.94
CA ASP A 196 -18.10 -5.09 -24.31
C ASP A 196 -17.57 -6.21 -23.40
N GLU A 197 -16.40 -6.79 -23.69
CA GLU A 197 -15.75 -7.78 -22.84
C GLU A 197 -15.29 -7.18 -21.51
N ILE A 198 -14.83 -5.94 -21.54
CA ILE A 198 -14.41 -5.22 -20.34
C ILE A 198 -15.63 -4.80 -19.53
N ALA A 199 -16.67 -4.27 -20.17
CA ALA A 199 -17.94 -3.95 -19.49
C ALA A 199 -18.56 -5.19 -18.83
N ARG A 200 -18.48 -6.36 -19.49
CA ARG A 200 -18.89 -7.65 -18.91
C ARG A 200 -18.02 -8.07 -17.74
N SER A 201 -16.71 -7.82 -17.79
CA SER A 201 -15.80 -8.12 -16.68
C SER A 201 -16.16 -7.30 -15.43
N TYR A 202 -16.50 -6.01 -15.60
CA TYR A 202 -17.01 -5.18 -14.50
C TYR A 202 -18.32 -5.69 -13.93
N SER A 203 -19.26 -6.04 -14.81
CA SER A 203 -20.57 -6.57 -14.40
C SER A 203 -20.43 -7.89 -13.63
N GLY A 204 -19.60 -8.81 -14.13
CA GLY A 204 -19.31 -10.09 -13.45
C GLY A 204 -18.71 -9.89 -12.06
N PHE A 205 -17.76 -8.96 -11.90
CA PHE A 205 -17.22 -8.64 -10.58
C PHE A 205 -18.29 -8.11 -9.61
N ILE A 206 -19.22 -7.26 -10.07
CA ILE A 206 -20.32 -6.76 -9.23
C ILE A 206 -21.25 -7.91 -8.82
N GLU A 207 -21.52 -8.86 -9.71
CA GLU A 207 -22.33 -10.04 -9.42
C GLU A 207 -21.66 -10.96 -8.39
N ASP A 208 -20.34 -11.13 -8.46
CA ASP A 208 -19.57 -11.98 -7.55
C ASP A 208 -19.38 -11.33 -6.16
N TYR A 209 -19.28 -10.00 -6.09
CA TYR A 209 -19.00 -9.25 -4.86
C TYR A 209 -19.99 -8.10 -4.59
N PRO A 210 -21.32 -8.35 -4.59
CA PRO A 210 -22.34 -7.30 -4.64
C PRO A 210 -22.40 -6.40 -3.40
N ALA A 211 -21.85 -6.87 -2.27
CA ALA A 211 -21.80 -6.13 -1.02
C ALA A 211 -20.49 -5.33 -0.82
N SER A 212 -19.54 -5.42 -1.75
CA SER A 212 -18.25 -4.73 -1.62
C SER A 212 -18.34 -3.24 -1.96
N HIS A 213 -17.49 -2.46 -1.33
CA HIS A 213 -17.32 -1.04 -1.66
C HIS A 213 -16.68 -0.90 -3.06
N THR A 214 -15.83 -1.85 -3.43
CA THR A 214 -15.22 -2.01 -4.75
C THR A 214 -16.31 -2.15 -5.81
N ALA A 215 -17.25 -3.09 -5.64
CA ALA A 215 -18.36 -3.28 -6.57
C ALA A 215 -19.25 -2.04 -6.67
N SER A 216 -19.45 -1.34 -5.55
CA SER A 216 -20.23 -0.09 -5.55
C SER A 216 -19.56 1.02 -6.38
N LEU A 217 -18.23 1.17 -6.30
CA LEU A 217 -17.48 2.12 -7.13
C LEU A 217 -17.47 1.71 -8.61
N VAL A 218 -17.26 0.42 -8.90
CA VAL A 218 -17.31 -0.12 -10.27
C VAL A 218 -18.70 0.06 -10.87
N GLY A 219 -19.76 -0.14 -10.07
CA GLY A 219 -21.15 0.12 -10.46
C GLY A 219 -21.39 1.58 -10.84
N LEU A 220 -20.94 2.53 -10.02
CA LEU A 220 -21.00 3.96 -10.36
C LEU A 220 -20.29 4.25 -11.69
N TYR A 221 -19.13 3.64 -11.94
CA TYR A 221 -18.42 3.82 -13.19
C TYR A 221 -19.20 3.29 -14.40
N LEU A 222 -19.83 2.11 -14.28
CA LEU A 222 -20.72 1.57 -15.32
C LEU A 222 -21.95 2.46 -15.57
N GLU A 223 -22.56 3.02 -14.52
CA GLU A 223 -23.67 3.96 -14.66
C GLU A 223 -23.26 5.24 -15.43
N ILE A 224 -22.06 5.76 -15.14
CA ILE A 224 -21.50 6.93 -15.84
C ILE A 224 -21.24 6.61 -17.32
N LEU A 225 -20.74 5.40 -17.61
CA LEU A 225 -20.53 4.92 -18.97
C LEU A 225 -21.85 4.77 -19.71
N ASP A 226 -22.87 4.15 -19.11
CA ASP A 226 -24.19 4.00 -19.72
C ASP A 226 -24.83 5.37 -20.03
N GLY A 227 -24.79 6.30 -19.08
CA GLY A 227 -25.24 7.68 -19.29
C GLY A 227 -24.43 8.44 -20.34
N SER A 228 -23.20 8.01 -20.62
CA SER A 228 -22.33 8.54 -21.68
C SER A 228 -22.41 7.73 -22.98
N GLN A 229 -23.35 6.78 -23.09
CA GLN A 229 -23.46 5.86 -24.23
C GLN A 229 -22.13 5.17 -24.53
N GLY A 230 -21.42 4.71 -23.49
CA GLY A 230 -20.13 4.02 -23.56
C GLY A 230 -18.92 4.87 -23.96
N ASP A 231 -19.09 6.18 -24.24
CA ASP A 231 -18.00 7.06 -24.65
C ASP A 231 -17.02 7.34 -23.49
N LEU A 232 -15.85 6.72 -23.55
CA LEU A 232 -14.79 6.88 -22.56
C LEU A 232 -14.17 8.29 -22.57
N THR A 233 -14.37 9.06 -23.64
CA THR A 233 -13.85 10.43 -23.78
C THR A 233 -14.85 11.49 -23.31
N SER A 234 -16.05 11.09 -22.89
CA SER A 234 -17.10 12.00 -22.45
C SER A 234 -16.68 12.82 -21.22
N LYS A 235 -17.27 14.02 -21.06
CA LYS A 235 -17.04 14.84 -19.87
C LYS A 235 -17.37 14.11 -18.56
N PRO A 236 -18.51 13.40 -18.41
CA PRO A 236 -18.79 12.62 -17.21
C PRO A 236 -17.70 11.59 -16.85
N VAL A 237 -17.14 10.89 -17.85
CA VAL A 237 -16.05 9.92 -17.62
C VAL A 237 -14.75 10.62 -17.21
N GLN A 238 -14.42 11.75 -17.83
CA GLN A 238 -13.26 12.57 -17.42
C GLN A 238 -13.42 13.09 -15.98
N ASP A 239 -14.61 13.58 -15.63
CA ASP A 239 -14.94 14.06 -14.29
C ASP A 239 -14.88 12.92 -13.26
N PHE A 240 -15.22 11.69 -13.66
CA PHE A 240 -15.03 10.50 -12.82
C PHE A 240 -13.56 10.33 -12.43
N TYR A 241 -12.64 10.30 -13.40
CA TYR A 241 -11.22 10.12 -13.14
C TYR A 241 -10.62 11.30 -12.36
N PHE A 242 -11.05 12.53 -12.66
CA PHE A 242 -10.61 13.72 -11.92
C PHE A 242 -10.97 13.62 -10.43
N ASN A 243 -12.13 13.05 -10.11
CA ASN A 243 -12.63 12.90 -8.75
C ASN A 243 -12.41 11.48 -8.16
N PHE A 244 -11.57 10.64 -8.79
CA PHE A 244 -11.43 9.23 -8.45
C PHE A 244 -11.15 8.99 -6.96
N TYR A 245 -10.16 9.68 -6.38
CA TYR A 245 -9.82 9.53 -4.96
C TYR A 245 -10.94 10.01 -4.02
N THR A 246 -11.73 11.00 -4.45
CA THR A 246 -12.90 11.47 -3.70
C THR A 246 -13.97 10.38 -3.66
N TYR A 247 -14.28 9.77 -4.80
CA TYR A 247 -15.21 8.64 -4.86
C TYR A 247 -14.71 7.46 -4.04
N LEU A 248 -13.45 7.07 -4.24
CA LEU A 248 -12.83 5.94 -3.55
C LEU A 248 -12.96 6.07 -2.03
N ARG A 249 -12.59 7.23 -1.48
CA ARG A 249 -12.70 7.53 -0.05
C ARG A 249 -14.16 7.51 0.43
N SER A 250 -15.07 8.11 -0.33
CA SER A 250 -16.50 8.21 0.01
C SER A 250 -17.15 6.83 0.07
N PHE A 251 -16.84 5.96 -0.89
CA PHE A 251 -17.34 4.59 -0.86
C PHE A 251 -16.76 3.83 0.32
N LEU A 252 -15.44 3.85 0.50
CA LEU A 252 -14.78 3.03 1.51
C LEU A 252 -15.17 3.41 2.95
N TRP A 253 -15.29 4.70 3.26
CA TRP A 253 -15.48 5.16 4.65
C TRP A 253 -16.83 5.82 4.94
N ASP A 254 -17.44 6.47 3.96
CA ASP A 254 -18.67 7.24 4.18
C ASP A 254 -19.94 6.47 3.77
N ASN A 255 -19.78 5.30 3.12
CA ASN A 255 -20.86 4.41 2.67
C ASN A 255 -21.92 5.11 1.81
N ARG A 256 -21.53 6.19 1.11
CA ARG A 256 -22.42 6.98 0.26
C ARG A 256 -21.67 7.47 -0.97
N PRO A 257 -22.29 7.49 -2.16
CA PRO A 257 -21.77 8.30 -3.25
C PRO A 257 -21.82 9.78 -2.84
N PRO A 258 -20.84 10.62 -3.24
CA PRO A 258 -20.92 12.05 -2.99
C PRO A 258 -22.19 12.62 -3.64
N GLN A 259 -22.86 13.55 -2.95
CA GLN A 259 -24.23 14.00 -3.29
C GLN A 259 -24.36 14.70 -4.66
N ASN A 260 -23.28 14.85 -5.42
CA ASN A 260 -23.29 15.48 -6.74
C ASN A 260 -22.11 15.01 -7.61
N PRO A 261 -22.21 13.85 -8.29
CA PRO A 261 -21.11 13.33 -9.11
C PRO A 261 -20.79 14.17 -10.37
N ILE A 262 -21.64 15.15 -10.71
CA ILE A 262 -21.57 15.92 -11.98
C ILE A 262 -21.38 17.43 -11.72
N ALA A 263 -21.37 17.90 -10.48
CA ALA A 263 -21.12 19.31 -10.21
C ALA A 263 -19.60 19.57 -10.13
N PRO A 264 -19.01 20.38 -11.04
CA PRO A 264 -17.60 20.73 -10.92
C PRO A 264 -17.41 21.45 -9.58
N ILE A 265 -16.47 20.94 -8.77
CA ILE A 265 -15.94 21.70 -7.63
C ILE A 265 -15.26 22.93 -8.25
N ARG A 266 -15.85 24.11 -8.02
CA ARG A 266 -15.32 25.40 -8.46
C ARG A 266 -14.16 25.84 -7.59
#